data_AF-A0A661XQ91-F1
#
_entry.id   AF-A0A661XQ91-F1
#
_cell.length_a   1.000
_cell.length_b   1.000
_cell.length_c   1.000
_cell.angle_alpha   90.00
_cell.angle_beta   90.00
_cell.angle_gamma   90.00
#
_symmetry.space_group_name_H-M   'P 1'
#
loop_
_entity.id
_entity.type
_entity.pdbx_description
1 polymer ?
#
loop_
_entity_poly.entity_id
_entity_poly.type
_entity_poly.pdbx_seq_one_letter_code
_entity_poly.pdbx_strand_id
1 'polypeptide(L)' 'MKYTITPRARLDLIEIWEYTFNNWSATQADKYFQILNDRIADDDEHHIVLFY' A
#
# COMPACT_ATOMS: atom_id res chain seq x y z
N MET A 1 6.56 11.52 -8.19
CA MET A 1 6.34 12.69 -7.31
C MET A 1 6.51 12.21 -5.87
N LYS A 2 6.20 13.00 -4.83
CA LYS A 2 5.97 12.44 -3.48
C LYS A 2 4.47 12.37 -3.27
N TYR A 3 3.88 11.19 -3.42
CA TYR A 3 2.48 10.98 -3.05
C TYR A 3 2.31 11.16 -1.54
N THR A 4 1.16 11.69 -1.13
CA THR A 4 0.83 11.90 0.29
C THR A 4 -0.31 10.97 0.67
N ILE A 5 -0.05 10.06 1.61
CA ILE A 5 -1.08 9.17 2.17
C ILE A 5 -1.91 9.95 3.20
N THR A 6 -3.24 9.97 3.02
CA THR A 6 -4.15 10.59 3.99
C THR A 6 -4.18 9.81 5.31
N PRO A 7 -4.53 10.43 6.44
CA PRO A 7 -4.67 9.71 7.71
C PRO A 7 -5.62 8.50 7.64
N ARG A 8 -6.71 8.60 6.85
CA ARG A 8 -7.66 7.48 6.64
C ARG A 8 -7.01 6.33 5.88
N ALA A 9 -6.37 6.62 4.75
CA ALA A 9 -5.67 5.60 3.96
C ALA A 9 -4.56 4.90 4.78
N ARG A 10 -3.92 5.62 5.72
CA ARG A 10 -2.98 5.00 6.65
C ARG A 10 -3.66 4.03 7.62
N LEU A 11 -4.83 4.38 8.15
CA LEU A 11 -5.61 3.49 9.02
C LEU A 11 -6.03 2.23 8.25
N ASP A 12 -6.49 2.40 7.02
CA ASP A 12 -6.87 1.27 6.16
C ASP A 12 -5.70 0.30 5.96
N LEU A 13 -4.49 0.81 5.72
CA LEU A 13 -3.27 -0.03 5.60
C LEU A 13 -2.94 -0.78 6.90
N ILE A 14 -3.16 -0.16 8.07
CA ILE A 14 -2.93 -0.79 9.38
C ILE A 14 -3.95 -1.91 9.59
N GLU A 15 -5.24 -1.65 9.36
CA GLU A 15 -6.32 -2.63 9.53
C GLU A 15 -6.12 -3.84 8.61
N ILE A 16 -5.72 -3.61 7.36
CA ILE A 16 -5.40 -4.69 6.41
C ILE A 16 -4.21 -5.52 6.92
N TRP A 17 -3.14 -4.89 7.39
CA TRP A 17 -1.96 -5.60 7.91
C TRP A 17 -2.32 -6.42 9.15
N GLU A 18 -3.04 -5.84 10.11
CA GLU A 18 -3.45 -6.50 11.35
C GLU A 18 -4.37 -7.69 11.08
N TYR A 19 -5.34 -7.54 10.18
CA TYR A 19 -6.19 -8.65 9.76
C TYR A 19 -5.35 -9.78 9.16
N THR A 20 -4.41 -9.46 8.29
CA THR A 20 -3.55 -10.44 7.61
C THR A 20 -2.61 -11.16 8.59
N PHE A 21 -2.05 -10.42 9.56
CA PHE A 21 -1.21 -10.95 10.63
C PHE A 21 -1.99 -11.95 11.48
N ASN A 22 -3.20 -11.58 11.92
CA ASN A 22 -4.03 -12.39 12.81
C ASN A 22 -4.58 -13.64 12.13
N ASN A 23 -4.87 -13.59 10.84
CA ASN A 23 -5.52 -14.70 10.14
C ASN A 23 -4.54 -15.63 9.42
N TRP A 24 -3.38 -15.13 8.96
CA TRP A 24 -2.47 -15.92 8.13
C TRP A 24 -1.07 -16.03 8.73
N SER A 25 -0.30 -14.94 8.79
CA SER A 25 1.00 -14.87 9.50
C SER A 25 1.63 -13.47 9.38
N ALA A 26 2.62 -13.19 10.22
CA ALA A 26 3.47 -12.00 10.09
C ALA A 26 4.15 -11.90 8.71
N THR A 27 4.70 -13.01 8.22
CA THR A 27 5.37 -13.05 6.91
C THR A 27 4.41 -12.71 5.76
N GLN A 28 3.15 -13.16 5.84
CA GLN A 28 2.14 -12.81 4.84
C GLN A 28 1.71 -11.35 4.98
N ALA A 29 1.55 -10.83 6.20
CA ALA A 29 1.23 -9.43 6.43
C ALA A 29 2.29 -8.49 5.83
N ASP A 30 3.57 -8.77 6.07
CA ASP A 30 4.69 -8.00 5.52
C ASP A 30 4.75 -8.08 3.99
N LYS A 31 4.55 -9.27 3.43
CA LYS A 31 4.50 -9.46 1.97
C LYS A 31 3.36 -8.66 1.33
N TYR A 32 2.16 -8.70 1.90
CA TYR A 32 1.02 -7.95 1.38
C TYR A 32 1.22 -6.45 1.50
N PHE A 33 1.81 -5.97 2.59
CA PHE A 33 2.14 -4.56 2.76
C PHE A 33 3.15 -4.06 1.72
N GLN A 34 4.17 -4.86 1.39
CA GLN A 34 5.11 -4.53 0.31
C GLN A 34 4.40 -4.43 -1.04
N ILE A 35 3.55 -5.39 -1.39
CA ILE A 35 2.79 -5.35 -2.65
C ILE A 35 1.92 -4.08 -2.75
N LEU A 36 1.25 -3.72 -1.66
CA LEU A 36 0.41 -2.50 -1.62
C LEU A 36 1.26 -1.23 -1.78
N ASN A 37 2.39 -1.14 -1.09
CA ASN A 37 3.28 0.02 -1.22
C ASN A 37 3.87 0.14 -2.62
N ASP A 38 4.31 -0.97 -3.22
CA ASP A 38 4.86 -0.98 -4.57
C ASP A 38 3.80 -0.54 -5.58
N ARG A 39 2.54 -0.97 -5.42
CA ARG A 39 1.45 -0.57 -6.31
C ARG A 39 1.08 0.90 -6.17
N ILE A 40 1.07 1.43 -4.95
CA ILE A 40 0.83 2.86 -4.69
C ILE A 40 1.96 3.71 -5.31
N ALA A 41 3.19 3.22 -5.28
CA ALA A 41 4.33 3.90 -5.91
C ALA A 41 4.26 3.85 -7.46
N ASP A 42 3.91 2.70 -8.03
CA ASP A 42 3.76 2.49 -9.48
C ASP A 42 2.64 3.36 -10.09
N ASP A 43 1.51 3.49 -9.40
CA ASP A 43 0.39 4.33 -9.86
C ASP A 43 0.76 5.84 -9.87
N ASP A 44 1.65 6.30 -8.98
CA ASP A 44 2.18 7.69 -9.00
C ASP A 44 3.09 7.95 -10.21
N GLU A 45 3.83 6.93 -10.66
CA GLU A 45 4.72 7.03 -11.83
C GLU A 45 3.95 6.95 -13.15
N HIS A 46 2.96 6.06 -13.25
CA HIS A 46 2.15 5.90 -14.46
C HIS A 46 1.20 7.07 -14.75
N HIS A 47 0.79 7.82 -13.72
CA HIS A 47 0.03 9.07 -13.91
C HIS A 47 0.83 10.17 -14.61
N ILE A 48 2.16 10.06 -14.71
CA ILE A 48 3.00 11.02 -15.42
C ILE A 48 3.12 10.66 -16.90
N VAL A 49 3.04 9.37 -17.26
CA VAL A 49 3.28 8.91 -18.64
C VAL A 49 2.03 9.02 -19.53
N LEU A 50 0.83 9.03 -18.96
CA LEU A 50 -0.44 9.09 -19.72
C LEU A 50 -0.93 10.50 -20.06
N PHE A 51 -0.17 11.55 -19.69
CA PHE A 51 -0.55 12.96 -19.90
C PHE A 51 0.44 13.77 -20.77
N TYR A 52 1.32 13.12 -21.54
CA TYR A 52 2.19 13.77 -22.52
C TYR A 52 1.96 13.24 -23.94
#